data_AF-X1CMD9-F1
#
_entry.id   AF-X1CMD9-F1
#
_cell.length_a   1.000
_cell.length_b   1.000
_cell.length_c   1.000
_cell.angle_alpha   90.00
_cell.angle_beta   90.00
_cell.angle_gamma   90.00
#
_symmetry.space_group_name_H-M   'P 1'
#
loop_
_entity.id
_entity.type
_entity.pdbx_description
1 polymer ?
#
loop_
_entity_poly.entity_id
_entity_poly.type
_entity_poly.pdbx_seq_one_letter_code
_entity_poly.pdbx_strand_id
1 'polypeptide(L)'
;MQNIFEKYIYSVSTKFSHEETSEMGYRTDFEILLKEIFKSIKVTRFDHDARAKHGNKPDFVVINHGIPILYIETKNIGVSLDKVEKSEQMRRYYGYTNLVLTDYVEFRFYRNGSSWSSILL
;
A
#
# COMPACT_ATOMS: atom_id res chain seq x y z
N MET A 1 2.40 -25.77 3.91
CA MET A 1 1.69 -24.57 3.41
C MET A 1 2.72 -23.47 3.28
N GLN A 2 3.02 -23.03 2.06
CA GLN A 2 4.00 -21.97 1.85
C GLN A 2 3.44 -20.66 2.43
N ASN A 3 4.26 -19.97 3.22
CA ASN A 3 3.88 -18.76 3.95
C ASN A 3 3.39 -17.69 2.96
N ILE A 4 2.31 -16.96 3.27
CA ILE A 4 1.76 -15.93 2.37
C ILE A 4 2.81 -14.86 2.02
N PHE A 5 3.72 -14.56 2.95
CA PHE A 5 4.82 -13.62 2.74
C PHE A 5 5.90 -14.19 1.82
N GLU A 6 6.26 -15.47 1.95
CA GLU A 6 7.22 -16.12 1.04
C GLU A 6 6.71 -16.09 -0.40
N LYS A 7 5.42 -16.37 -0.61
CA LYS A 7 4.79 -16.30 -1.94
C LYS A 7 4.82 -14.88 -2.49
N TYR A 8 4.47 -13.90 -1.66
CA TYR A 8 4.48 -12.50 -2.05
C TYR A 8 5.89 -12.02 -2.43
N ILE A 9 6.88 -12.27 -1.59
CA ILE A 9 8.28 -11.88 -1.84
C ILE A 9 8.82 -12.57 -3.09
N TYR A 10 8.48 -13.83 -3.34
CA TYR A 10 8.87 -14.52 -4.56
C TYR A 10 8.27 -13.87 -5.82
N SER A 11 6.97 -13.56 -5.81
CA SER A 11 6.31 -12.88 -6.94
C SER A 11 6.89 -11.49 -7.21
N VAL A 12 7.06 -10.69 -6.14
CA VAL A 12 7.62 -9.34 -6.23
C VAL A 12 9.05 -9.38 -6.75
N SER A 13 9.89 -10.28 -6.21
CA SER A 13 11.29 -10.43 -6.62
C SER A 13 11.43 -10.86 -8.08
N THR A 14 10.55 -11.76 -8.55
CA THR A 14 10.51 -12.18 -9.96
C THR A 14 10.21 -10.98 -10.86
N LYS A 15 9.20 -10.19 -10.52
CA LYS A 15 8.84 -8.99 -11.28
C LYS A 15 9.93 -7.91 -11.24
N PHE A 16 10.57 -7.73 -10.10
CA PHE A 16 11.69 -6.79 -9.94
C PHE A 16 12.89 -7.13 -10.81
N SER A 17 13.08 -8.40 -11.18
CA SER A 17 14.15 -8.81 -12.12
C SER A 17 13.94 -8.33 -13.57
N HIS A 18 12.76 -7.83 -13.89
CA HIS A 18 12.42 -7.24 -15.18
C HIS A 18 12.52 -5.71 -15.09
N GLU A 19 13.46 -5.11 -15.84
CA GLU A 19 13.74 -3.66 -15.80
C GLU A 19 12.53 -2.80 -16.18
N GLU A 20 11.61 -3.34 -16.99
CA GLU A 20 10.39 -2.67 -17.43
C GLU A 20 9.25 -2.67 -16.41
N THR A 21 9.39 -3.36 -15.28
CA THR A 21 8.33 -3.45 -14.28
C THR A 21 8.11 -2.10 -13.58
N SER A 22 7.03 -1.43 -13.98
CA SER A 22 6.55 -0.21 -13.33
C SER A 22 5.87 -0.46 -11.98
N GLU A 23 5.57 0.61 -11.25
CA GLU A 23 4.83 0.61 -9.98
C GLU A 23 3.53 -0.18 -10.08
N MET A 24 2.79 -0.02 -11.19
CA MET A 24 1.54 -0.73 -11.43
C MET A 24 1.72 -2.25 -11.56
N GLY A 25 2.90 -2.70 -12.01
CA GLY A 25 3.22 -4.11 -12.22
C GLY A 25 3.13 -4.95 -10.94
N TYR A 26 3.33 -4.35 -9.77
CA TYR A 26 3.29 -5.04 -8.48
C TYR A 26 1.89 -5.07 -7.83
N ARG A 27 0.94 -4.25 -8.33
CA ARG A 27 -0.36 -4.06 -7.67
C ARG A 27 -1.18 -5.33 -7.50
N THR A 28 -1.14 -6.23 -8.48
CA THR A 28 -1.89 -7.49 -8.43
C THR A 28 -1.42 -8.39 -7.29
N ASP A 29 -0.11 -8.61 -7.15
CA ASP A 29 0.44 -9.44 -6.06
C ASP A 29 0.19 -8.80 -4.71
N PHE A 30 0.28 -7.47 -4.65
CA PHE A 30 -0.02 -6.73 -3.44
C PHE A 30 -1.50 -6.82 -3.03
N GLU A 31 -2.44 -6.72 -3.97
CA GLU A 31 -3.87 -6.93 -3.69
C GLU A 31 -4.15 -8.34 -3.15
N ILE A 32 -3.47 -9.36 -3.70
CA ILE A 32 -3.58 -10.74 -3.21
C ILE A 32 -3.07 -10.84 -1.76
N LEU A 33 -1.92 -10.23 -1.45
CA LEU A 33 -1.39 -10.18 -0.09
C LEU A 33 -2.38 -9.49 0.86
N LEU A 34 -2.91 -8.32 0.47
CA LEU A 34 -3.88 -7.58 1.27
C LEU A 34 -5.14 -8.42 1.55
N LYS A 35 -5.69 -9.08 0.52
CA LYS A 35 -6.86 -9.96 0.69
C LYS A 35 -6.61 -11.09 1.70
N GLU A 36 -5.42 -11.68 1.69
CA GLU A 36 -5.07 -12.72 2.66
C GLU A 36 -4.82 -12.17 4.08
N ILE A 37 -4.16 -11.01 4.22
CA ILE A 37 -3.95 -10.34 5.53
C ILE A 37 -5.30 -10.01 6.19
N PHE A 38 -6.23 -9.45 5.42
CA PHE A 38 -7.51 -8.95 5.92
C PHE A 38 -8.62 -10.01 5.96
N LYS A 39 -8.30 -11.26 5.58
CA LYS A 39 -9.24 -12.39 5.53
C LYS A 39 -9.92 -12.66 6.87
N SER A 40 -9.18 -12.55 7.96
CA SER A 40 -9.68 -12.84 9.32
C SER A 40 -10.76 -11.87 9.77
N ILE A 41 -10.69 -10.60 9.34
CA ILE A 41 -11.68 -9.57 9.68
C ILE A 41 -12.74 -9.37 8.59
N LYS A 42 -12.73 -10.20 7.54
CA LYS A 42 -13.72 -10.22 6.44
C LYS A 42 -13.97 -8.83 5.83
N VAL A 43 -12.89 -8.12 5.49
CA VAL A 43 -13.00 -6.85 4.77
C VAL A 43 -13.87 -7.02 3.53
N THR A 44 -14.78 -6.06 3.31
CA THR A 44 -15.78 -6.16 2.26
C THR A 44 -15.27 -5.81 0.87
N ARG A 45 -14.26 -4.92 0.75
CA ARG A 45 -13.81 -4.41 -0.55
C ARG A 45 -12.39 -3.86 -0.52
N PHE A 46 -11.68 -4.06 -1.63
CA PHE A 46 -10.41 -3.42 -1.96
C PHE A 46 -10.63 -2.66 -3.25
N ASP A 47 -10.50 -1.34 -3.22
CA ASP A 47 -10.62 -0.51 -4.42
C ASP A 47 -9.22 -0.05 -4.82
N HIS A 48 -8.88 -0.24 -6.09
CA HIS A 48 -7.73 0.41 -6.70
C HIS A 48 -8.20 1.72 -7.31
N ASP A 49 -7.36 2.76 -7.20
CA ASP A 49 -7.63 4.02 -7.88
C ASP A 49 -8.92 4.70 -7.37
N ALA A 50 -9.23 4.52 -6.08
CA ALA A 50 -10.42 5.08 -5.48
C ALA A 50 -10.33 6.61 -5.42
N ARG A 51 -11.32 7.31 -5.98
CA ARG A 51 -11.47 8.75 -5.75
C ARG A 51 -11.69 8.98 -4.25
N ALA A 52 -10.70 9.49 -3.53
CA ALA A 52 -10.95 9.94 -2.18
C ALA A 52 -11.69 11.29 -2.20
N LYS A 53 -12.38 11.59 -1.10
CA LYS A 53 -13.01 12.89 -0.91
C LYS A 53 -11.93 13.98 -1.04
N HIS A 54 -12.23 15.05 -1.78
CA HIS A 54 -11.36 16.23 -1.99
C HIS A 54 -10.21 16.10 -3.01
N GLY A 55 -10.29 15.18 -3.99
CA GLY A 55 -9.43 15.20 -5.19
C GLY A 55 -8.06 14.52 -5.04
N ASN A 56 -7.81 13.92 -3.89
CA ASN A 56 -6.63 13.09 -3.62
C ASN A 56 -6.97 11.63 -3.91
N LYS A 57 -6.11 10.90 -4.62
CA LYS A 57 -6.41 9.54 -5.12
C LYS A 57 -5.29 8.58 -4.71
N PRO A 58 -5.39 7.97 -3.52
CA PRO A 58 -4.44 6.94 -3.12
C PRO A 58 -4.61 5.70 -4.00
N ASP A 59 -3.53 4.96 -4.17
CA ASP A 59 -3.49 3.81 -5.07
C ASP A 59 -4.44 2.69 -4.64
N PHE A 60 -4.56 2.45 -3.32
CA PHE A 60 -5.50 1.48 -2.75
C PHE A 60 -6.31 2.07 -1.61
N VAL A 61 -7.54 1.57 -1.49
CA VAL A 61 -8.40 1.80 -0.33
C VAL A 61 -9.01 0.48 0.14
N VAL A 62 -8.81 0.18 1.41
CA VAL A 62 -9.43 -0.96 2.09
C VAL A 62 -10.71 -0.48 2.75
N ILE A 63 -11.84 -1.08 2.38
CA ILE A 63 -13.17 -0.64 2.79
C ILE A 63 -13.90 -1.77 3.49
N ASN A 64 -14.38 -1.47 4.69
CA ASN A 64 -15.17 -2.41 5.49
C ASN A 64 -16.55 -1.81 5.77
N HIS A 65 -17.61 -2.50 5.35
CA HIS A 65 -19.00 -2.06 5.53
C HIS A 65 -19.25 -0.63 5.01
N GLY A 66 -18.65 -0.27 3.87
CA GLY A 66 -18.78 1.05 3.26
C GLY A 66 -17.92 2.15 3.90
N ILE A 67 -17.13 1.82 4.93
CA ILE A 67 -16.24 2.76 5.61
C ILE A 67 -14.79 2.48 5.17
N PRO A 68 -14.07 3.46 4.61
CA PRO A 68 -12.63 3.35 4.38
C PRO A 68 -11.89 3.19 5.71
N ILE A 69 -11.17 2.08 5.86
CA ILE A 69 -10.42 1.78 7.09
C ILE A 69 -8.91 1.94 6.93
N LEU A 70 -8.41 1.88 5.70
CA LEU A 70 -7.00 2.07 5.37
C LEU A 70 -6.85 2.62 3.95
N TYR A 71 -5.98 3.61 3.81
CA TYR A 71 -5.53 4.16 2.53
C TYR A 71 -4.08 3.73 2.32
N ILE A 72 -3.70 3.40 1.08
CA ILE A 72 -2.33 2.98 0.77
C ILE A 72 -1.86 3.72 -0.48
N GLU A 73 -0.70 4.36 -0.37
CA GLU A 73 0.03 4.94 -1.48
C GLU A 73 1.26 4.08 -1.76
N THR A 74 1.46 3.73 -3.02
CA THR A 74 2.55 2.89 -3.48
C THR A 74 3.59 3.70 -4.26
N LYS A 75 4.82 3.20 -4.30
CA LYS A 75 5.93 3.74 -5.09
C LYS A 75 6.70 2.59 -5.73
N ASN A 76 7.53 2.90 -6.74
CA ASN A 76 8.48 1.92 -7.28
C ASN A 76 9.45 1.44 -6.18
N ILE A 77 9.74 0.14 -6.18
CA ILE A 77 10.78 -0.47 -5.32
C ILE A 77 12.09 0.31 -5.46
N GLY A 78 12.71 0.66 -4.33
CA GLY A 78 13.99 1.37 -4.29
C GLY A 78 13.89 2.90 -4.39
N VAL A 79 12.68 3.45 -4.55
CA VAL A 79 12.45 4.89 -4.34
C VAL A 79 12.61 5.21 -2.86
N SER A 80 13.37 6.28 -2.56
CA SER A 80 13.52 6.75 -1.18
C SER A 80 12.20 7.27 -0.61
N LEU A 81 11.59 6.47 0.28
CA LEU A 81 10.35 6.85 0.96
C LEU A 81 10.53 8.09 1.85
N ASP A 82 11.73 8.33 2.41
CA ASP A 82 12.05 9.56 3.16
C ASP A 82 11.88 10.84 2.33
N LYS A 83 12.19 10.77 1.03
CA LYS A 83 11.97 11.89 0.10
C LYS A 83 10.48 12.02 -0.24
N VAL A 84 9.79 10.90 -0.44
CA VAL A 84 8.37 10.86 -0.76
C VAL A 84 7.52 11.44 0.37
N GLU A 85 7.83 11.13 1.62
CA GLU A 85 7.16 11.68 2.81
C GLU A 85 7.12 13.21 2.86
N LYS A 86 8.15 13.86 2.30
CA LYS A 86 8.30 15.33 2.26
C LYS A 86 7.61 15.94 1.05
N SER A 87 7.05 15.14 0.16
CA SER A 87 6.36 15.62 -1.04
C SER A 87 5.05 16.33 -0.71
N GLU A 88 4.63 17.23 -1.60
CA GLU A 88 3.32 17.90 -1.50
C GLU A 88 2.17 16.90 -1.58
N GLN A 89 2.31 15.83 -2.36
CA GLN A 89 1.32 14.76 -2.45
C GLN A 89 1.09 14.09 -1.09
N MET A 90 2.16 13.70 -0.40
CA MET A 90 2.05 13.07 0.92
C MET A 90 1.45 14.00 1.98
N ARG A 91 1.76 15.31 1.93
CA ARG A 91 1.13 16.30 2.80
C ARG A 91 -0.40 16.28 2.73
N ARG A 92 -0.97 15.96 1.56
CA ARG A 92 -2.41 15.88 1.38
C ARG A 92 -3.01 14.59 1.96
N TYR A 93 -2.26 13.50 1.99
CA TYR A 93 -2.72 12.21 2.52
C TYR A 93 -2.63 12.09 4.04
N TYR A 94 -1.82 12.92 4.71
CA TYR A 94 -1.80 12.97 6.17
C TYR A 94 -3.14 13.36 6.82
N GLY A 95 -4.11 13.84 6.03
CA GLY A 95 -5.50 13.99 6.46
C GLY A 95 -6.26 12.67 6.66
N TYR A 96 -5.74 11.53 6.20
CA TYR A 96 -6.37 10.23 6.42
C TYR A 96 -6.10 9.71 7.84
N THR A 97 -7.11 9.03 8.39
CA THR A 97 -7.00 8.43 9.73
C THR A 97 -5.95 7.32 9.77
N ASN A 98 -5.92 6.43 8.78
CA ASN A 98 -4.92 5.37 8.65
C ASN A 98 -4.36 5.39 7.23
N LEU A 99 -3.04 5.54 7.10
CA LEU A 99 -2.33 5.58 5.83
C LEU A 99 -1.13 4.64 5.89
N VAL A 100 -0.87 3.94 4.79
CA VAL A 100 0.40 3.24 4.55
C VAL A 100 1.08 3.85 3.32
N LEU A 101 2.36 4.17 3.45
CA LEU A 101 3.25 4.44 2.33
C LEU A 101 4.15 3.23 2.15
N THR A 102 4.24 2.70 0.93
CA THR A 102 5.07 1.54 0.66
C THR A 102 5.71 1.60 -0.72
N ASP A 103 6.89 1.00 -0.85
CA ASP A 103 7.50 0.67 -2.14
C ASP A 103 7.35 -0.81 -2.48
N TYR A 104 6.36 -1.51 -1.88
CA TYR A 104 6.10 -2.95 -1.95
C TYR A 104 6.97 -3.85 -1.05
N VAL A 105 8.06 -3.34 -0.46
CA VAL A 105 8.93 -4.11 0.45
C VAL A 105 9.12 -3.42 1.80
N GLU A 106 9.20 -2.09 1.83
CA GLU A 106 9.13 -1.28 3.03
C GLU A 106 7.70 -0.75 3.22
N PHE A 107 7.17 -0.83 4.44
CA PHE A 107 5.84 -0.35 4.82
C PHE A 107 5.95 0.66 5.94
N ARG A 108 5.50 1.88 5.72
CA ARG A 108 5.46 2.95 6.73
C ARG A 108 4.03 3.27 7.11
N PHE A 109 3.75 3.27 8.40
CA PHE A 109 2.40 3.39 8.92
C PHE A 109 2.19 4.76 9.57
N TYR A 110 1.10 5.42 9.18
CA TYR A 110 0.71 6.71 9.74
C TYR A 110 -0.69 6.63 10.32
N ARG A 111 -0.89 7.33 11.43
CA ARG A 111 -2.18 7.52 12.07
C ARG A 111 -2.42 9.01 12.29
N ASN A 112 -3.48 9.56 11.71
CA ASN A 112 -3.78 10.99 11.74
C ASN A 112 -2.56 11.86 11.36
N GLY A 113 -1.86 11.46 10.28
CA GLY A 113 -0.69 12.18 9.77
C GLY A 113 0.62 11.98 10.55
N SER A 114 0.61 11.25 11.67
CA SER A 114 1.83 10.95 12.45
C SER A 114 2.32 9.55 12.15
N SER A 115 3.61 9.40 11.84
CA SER A 115 4.26 8.09 11.70
C SER A 115 4.28 7.39 13.06
N TRP A 116 4.03 6.08 13.08
CA TRP A 116 4.04 5.29 14.31
C TRP A 116 4.81 3.96 14.22
N SER A 117 5.06 3.45 13.01
CA SER A 117 5.88 2.24 12.81
C SER A 117 6.33 2.12 11.36
N SER A 118 7.36 1.31 11.13
CA SER A 118 7.73 0.80 9.81
C SER A 118 8.15 -0.67 9.89
N ILE A 119 7.96 -1.39 8.79
CA ILE A 119 8.33 -2.80 8.63
C ILE A 119 9.03 -2.95 7.28
N LEU A 120 10.12 -3.73 7.25
CA LEU A 120 10.79 -4.18 6.03
C LEU A 120 10.57 -5.69 5.91
N LEU A 121 10.11 -6.15 4.75
CA LEU A 121 9.90 -7.57 4.44
C LEU A 121 11.15 -8.23 3.84
#